data_AF-A0A0F8ZHB8-F1
#
_entry.id   AF-A0A0F8ZHB8-F1
#
_cell.length_a   1.000
_cell.length_b   1.000
_cell.length_c   1.000
_cell.angle_alpha   90.00
_cell.angle_beta   90.00
_cell.angle_gamma   90.00
#
_symmetry.space_group_name_H-M   'P 1'
#
loop_
_entity.id
_entity.type
_entity.pdbx_description
1 polymer ?
#
loop_
_entity_poly.entity_id
_entity_poly.type
_entity_poly.pdbx_seq_one_letter_code
_entity_poly.pdbx_strand_id
1 'polypeptide(L)'
;MKILFVNSTQNSKPFLNFFRGMSMKAELKDGSIVITLDCEQKDPPLSASGKSRVVASTRGNVQTSLQVKGKNVTVGVNAYIPV
;
A
#
# COMPACT_ATOMS: atom_id res chain seq x y z
N MET A 1 -28.83 -39.54 -20.23
CA MET A 1 -28.67 -38.70 -19.02
C MET A 1 -27.46 -39.20 -18.25
N LYS A 2 -26.30 -38.54 -18.39
CA LYS A 2 -25.08 -38.80 -17.61
C LYS A 2 -24.28 -37.50 -17.59
N ILE A 3 -24.43 -36.75 -16.50
CA ILE A 3 -23.71 -35.49 -16.29
C ILE A 3 -22.32 -35.88 -15.80
N LEU A 4 -21.32 -35.68 -16.66
CA LEU A 4 -19.91 -35.77 -16.27
C LEU A 4 -19.56 -34.45 -15.56
N PHE A 5 -19.42 -34.53 -14.23
CA PHE A 5 -18.88 -33.43 -13.45
C PHE A 5 -17.39 -33.26 -13.79
N VAL A 6 -17.06 -32.11 -14.38
CA VAL A 6 -15.69 -31.64 -14.59
C VAL A 6 -15.11 -31.25 -13.23
N ASN A 7 -14.24 -32.10 -12.66
CA ASN A 7 -13.36 -31.69 -11.57
C ASN A 7 -12.11 -31.05 -12.18
N SER A 8 -12.19 -29.75 -12.45
CA SER A 8 -11.01 -28.94 -12.70
C SER A 8 -10.27 -28.78 -11.37
N THR A 9 -9.18 -29.53 -11.21
CA THR A 9 -8.18 -29.33 -10.16
C THR A 9 -7.51 -27.97 -10.37
N GLN A 10 -8.14 -26.91 -9.86
CA GLN A 10 -7.50 -25.61 -9.70
C GLN A 10 -6.46 -25.74 -8.59
N ASN A 11 -5.25 -26.06 -9.04
CA ASN A 11 -3.99 -25.85 -8.37
C ASN A 11 -3.86 -24.36 -7.98
N SER A 12 -4.53 -23.93 -6.91
CA SER A 12 -4.21 -22.66 -6.28
C SER A 12 -2.96 -22.90 -5.44
N LYS A 13 -1.82 -22.75 -6.10
CA LYS A 13 -0.53 -22.41 -5.49
C LYS A 13 -0.81 -21.57 -4.25
N PRO A 14 -0.20 -21.83 -3.08
CA PRO A 14 -0.40 -20.98 -1.92
C PRO A 14 0.11 -19.61 -2.32
N PHE A 15 -0.83 -18.77 -2.75
CA PHE A 15 -0.73 -17.33 -2.84
C PHE A 15 -0.72 -16.87 -1.38
N LEU A 16 0.30 -17.35 -0.65
CA LEU A 16 0.78 -16.74 0.56
C LEU A 16 1.31 -15.41 0.07
N ASN A 17 0.36 -14.50 0.01
CA ASN A 17 0.49 -13.14 -0.42
C ASN A 17 1.63 -12.51 0.38
N PHE A 18 2.81 -12.57 -0.21
CA PHE A 18 3.93 -11.67 0.06
C PHE A 18 3.59 -10.23 -0.35
N PHE A 19 2.32 -9.90 -0.58
CA PHE A 19 1.81 -8.56 -0.33
C PHE A 19 1.87 -8.30 1.19
N ARG A 20 3.08 -8.03 1.70
CA ARG A 20 3.22 -6.90 2.62
C ARG A 20 2.91 -5.63 1.82
N GLY A 21 1.65 -5.50 1.39
CA GLY A 21 1.16 -4.27 0.82
C GLY A 21 1.18 -3.26 1.95
N MET A 22 2.05 -2.26 1.87
CA MET A 22 1.90 -1.07 2.69
C MET A 22 0.46 -0.60 2.52
N SER A 23 -0.34 -0.77 3.57
CA SER A 23 -1.70 -0.30 3.61
C SER A 23 -1.64 1.22 3.80
N MET A 24 -2.13 1.96 2.80
CA MET A 24 -2.25 3.41 2.89
C MET A 24 -3.73 3.78 3.02
N LYS A 25 -4.06 4.52 4.07
CA LYS A 25 -5.40 5.06 4.31
C LYS A 25 -5.33 6.58 4.35
N ALA A 26 -6.20 7.24 3.61
CA ALA A 26 -6.40 8.68 3.69
C ALA A 26 -7.85 8.96 4.12
N GLU A 27 -8.02 9.79 5.15
CA GLU A 27 -9.33 10.19 5.66
C GLU A 27 -9.38 11.67 6.02
N LEU A 28 -10.58 12.26 5.99
CA LEU A 28 -10.80 13.62 6.46
C LEU A 28 -11.27 13.57 7.92
N LYS A 29 -10.50 14.18 8.82
CA LYS A 29 -10.82 14.26 10.23
C LYS A 29 -10.61 15.70 10.71
N ASP A 30 -11.66 16.29 11.28
CA ASP A 30 -11.62 17.65 11.85
C ASP A 30 -11.10 18.71 10.86
N GLY A 31 -11.50 18.58 9.58
CA GLY A 31 -11.06 19.48 8.50
C GLY A 31 -9.63 19.24 8.00
N SER A 32 -8.92 18.26 8.57
CA SER A 32 -7.56 17.87 8.20
C SER A 32 -7.54 16.55 7.46
N ILE A 33 -6.58 16.37 6.54
CA ILE A 33 -6.34 15.07 5.90
C ILE A 33 -5.37 14.27 6.76
N VAL A 34 -5.81 13.12 7.24
CA VAL A 34 -4.99 12.17 8.01
C VAL A 34 -4.58 11.03 7.08
N ILE A 35 -3.27 10.82 6.93
CA ILE A 35 -2.71 9.76 6.11
C ILE A 35 -2.01 8.76 7.03
N THR A 36 -2.49 7.52 7.02
CA THR A 36 -1.91 6.42 7.78
C THR A 36 -1.18 5.51 6.81
N LEU A 37 0.10 5.24 7.09
CA LEU A 37 0.93 4.29 6.37
C LEU A 37 1.58 3.32 7.36
N ASP A 38 1.84 2.11 6.90
CA ASP A 38 2.71 1.19 7.60
C ASP A 38 4.15 1.74 7.69
N CYS A 39 4.74 1.60 8.87
CA CYS A 39 6.03 2.17 9.23
C CYS A 39 7.03 1.05 9.53
N GLU A 40 8.16 1.04 8.83
CA GLU A 40 9.24 0.08 9.04
C GLU A 40 10.22 0.62 10.10
N GLN A 41 10.03 0.22 11.35
CA GLN A 41 10.78 0.75 12.49
C GLN A 41 12.11 0.04 12.77
N LYS A 42 12.25 -1.23 12.38
CA LYS A 42 13.39 -2.07 12.80
C LYS A 42 14.59 -2.00 11.87
N ASP A 43 14.36 -2.08 10.56
CA ASP A 43 15.41 -2.02 9.54
C ASP A 43 14.86 -1.38 8.27
N PRO A 44 14.67 -0.04 8.27
CA PRO A 44 14.16 0.65 7.09
C PRO A 44 15.17 0.56 5.93
N PRO A 45 14.70 0.36 4.68
CA PRO A 45 15.56 0.24 3.51
C PRO A 45 16.30 1.56 3.22
N LEU A 46 17.52 1.47 2.70
CA LEU A 46 18.25 2.64 2.19
C LEU A 46 17.51 3.26 1.00
N SER A 47 17.54 4.59 0.93
CA SER A 47 17.15 5.30 -0.27
C SER A 47 18.13 5.04 -1.41
N ALA A 48 17.69 5.26 -2.65
CA ALA A 48 18.51 5.03 -3.85
C ALA A 48 19.86 5.80 -3.85
N SER A 49 19.93 6.92 -3.13
CA SER A 49 21.16 7.72 -2.98
C SER A 49 22.06 7.26 -1.82
N GLY A 50 21.58 6.37 -0.95
CA GLY A 50 22.29 5.90 0.24
C GLY A 50 22.35 6.89 1.41
N LYS A 51 21.77 8.09 1.28
CA LYS A 51 21.87 9.17 2.29
C LYS A 51 20.81 9.12 3.39
N SER A 52 19.80 8.28 3.23
CA SER A 52 18.65 8.20 4.14
C SER A 52 18.06 6.81 4.14
N ARG A 53 17.31 6.48 5.19
CA ARG A 53 16.51 5.26 5.31
C ARG A 53 15.03 5.60 5.20
N VAL A 54 14.31 4.88 4.34
CA VAL A 54 12.88 5.12 4.09
C VAL A 54 12.05 4.39 5.13
N VAL A 55 11.36 5.14 5.98
CA VAL A 55 10.59 4.63 7.12
C VAL A 55 9.13 4.35 6.73
N ALA A 56 8.56 5.17 5.86
CA ALA A 56 7.25 4.95 5.26
C ALA A 56 7.18 5.65 3.90
N SER A 57 6.52 5.05 2.91
CA SER A 57 6.43 5.64 1.57
C SER A 57 5.20 5.15 0.81
N THR A 58 4.54 6.06 0.08
CA THR A 58 3.53 5.70 -0.92
C THR A 58 4.15 5.17 -2.22
N ARG A 59 5.49 5.21 -2.33
CA ARG A 59 6.28 4.85 -3.53
C ARG A 59 5.83 5.58 -4.80
N GLY A 60 5.36 6.82 -4.64
CA GLY A 60 4.86 7.66 -5.72
C GLY A 60 3.49 8.25 -5.42
N ASN A 61 2.82 8.72 -6.47
CA ASN A 61 1.49 9.30 -6.36
C ASN A 61 0.44 8.20 -6.39
N VAL A 62 -0.32 8.08 -5.30
CA VAL A 62 -1.39 7.10 -5.16
C VAL A 62 -2.72 7.84 -5.11
N GLN A 63 -3.63 7.47 -6.00
CA GLN A 63 -5.00 8.00 -5.97
C GLN A 63 -5.79 7.32 -4.85
N THR A 64 -6.38 8.11 -3.97
CA THR A 64 -7.17 7.62 -2.83
C THR A 64 -8.67 7.66 -3.15
N SER A 65 -9.47 6.97 -2.33
CA SER A 65 -10.93 7.07 -2.39
C SER A 65 -11.48 8.33 -1.71
N LEU A 66 -10.64 9.09 -0.99
CA LEU A 66 -11.03 10.36 -0.38
C LEU A 66 -11.34 11.38 -1.46
N GLN A 67 -12.50 12.04 -1.37
CA GLN A 67 -12.92 13.05 -2.34
C GLN A 67 -12.94 14.45 -1.73
N VAL A 68 -12.44 15.43 -2.49
CA VAL A 68 -12.57 16.87 -2.21
C VAL A 68 -13.15 17.53 -3.46
N LYS A 69 -14.27 18.24 -3.31
CA LYS A 69 -15.03 18.84 -4.44
C LYS A 69 -15.36 17.83 -5.55
N GLY A 70 -15.73 16.60 -5.17
CA GLY A 70 -16.08 15.52 -6.10
C GLY A 70 -14.91 14.94 -6.89
N LYS A 71 -13.66 15.26 -6.53
CA LYS A 71 -12.45 14.70 -7.15
C LYS A 71 -11.67 13.86 -6.15
N ASN A 72 -11.18 12.71 -6.58
CA ASN A 72 -10.31 11.86 -5.78
C ASN A 72 -9.01 12.57 -5.47
N VAL A 73 -8.59 12.53 -4.21
CA VAL A 73 -7.35 13.12 -3.75
C VAL A 73 -6.18 12.18 -4.09
N THR A 74 -5.17 12.71 -4.75
CA THR A 74 -3.90 12.01 -4.98
C THR A 74 -2.94 12.35 -3.85
N VAL A 75 -2.33 11.32 -3.26
CA VAL A 75 -1.41 11.45 -2.13
C VAL A 75 -0.05 10.86 -2.52
N GLY A 76 1.01 11.62 -2.29
CA GLY A 76 2.40 11.17 -2.41
C GLY A 76 3.18 11.60 -1.17
N VAL A 77 3.62 10.65 -0.35
CA VAL A 77 4.33 10.92 0.91
C VAL A 77 5.53 9.98 1.05
N ASN A 78 6.65 10.55 1.51
CA ASN A 78 7.84 9.83 1.93
C ASN A 78 8.24 10.31 3.31
N ALA A 79 8.46 9.37 4.23
CA ALA A 79 9.06 9.61 5.53
C ALA A 79 10.41 8.89 5.57
N TYR A 80 11.45 9.59 6.01
CA TYR A 80 12.81 9.05 6.06
C TYR A 80 13.56 9.57 7.28
N ILE A 81 14.60 8.83 7.66
CA ILE A 81 15.59 9.24 8.66
C ILE A 81 16.96 9.38 7.97
N PRO A 82 17.82 10.30 8.42
CA PRO A 82 19.21 10.33 7.96
C PRO A 82 19.92 9.02 8.33
N VAL A 83 20.88 8.63 7.49
CA VAL A 83 21.83 7.53 7.79
C VAL A 83 22.96 8.07 8.66
#